data_AF-A0A4V2TNS5-F1
#
_entry.id   AF-A0A4V2TNS5-F1
#
_cell.length_a   1.000
_cell.length_b   1.000
_cell.length_c   1.000
_cell.angle_alpha   90.00
_cell.angle_beta   90.00
_cell.angle_gamma   90.00
#
_symmetry.space_group_name_H-M   'P 1'
#
loop_
_entity.id
_entity.type
_entity.pdbx_description
1 polymer ?
#
loop_
_entity_poly.entity_id
_entity_poly.type
_entity_poly.pdbx_seq_one_letter_code
_entity_poly.pdbx_strand_id
1 'polypeptide(L)'
;MIYLIRVTLLPAIILLSGCSSQPNISQQAELQPSVSKTTLHLQRISTLEDKDAVTITAGQLQPGDILLSSSTGVTSLGIRLFSMTGVSHASVYLGNGEVAEAVGDGVQIISLEDALTHSNSMVSLRKQKLTDLQAAKLRIFSQNNQGKKYNYKGIIIIAPYTLTRRVCDLPLFFGKGRSTCINTLATVQMGDAPETQTTFFCSQFVIEAFNFAGSPVTASNALWISPADLLHMREGDVSSFTPVQPLQYVGHLKKWNLYNAVFG
;
A
#
# COMPACT_ATOMS: atom_id res chain seq x y z
N MET A 1 -33.67 17.27 25.83
CA MET A 1 -33.32 17.14 24.40
C MET A 1 -31.80 17.21 24.11
N ILE A 2 -31.00 17.89 24.93
CA ILE A 2 -29.53 18.00 24.74
C ILE A 2 -28.77 16.73 25.22
N TYR A 3 -29.32 15.98 26.17
CA TYR A 3 -28.69 14.77 26.72
C TYR A 3 -28.80 13.54 25.79
N LEU A 4 -29.86 13.46 24.98
CA LEU A 4 -30.08 12.34 24.05
C LEU A 4 -29.16 12.40 22.82
N ILE A 5 -28.69 13.60 22.46
CA ILE A 5 -27.76 13.82 21.34
C ILE A 5 -26.32 13.41 21.72
N ARG A 6 -25.94 13.51 23.00
CA ARG A 6 -24.59 13.10 23.47
C ARG A 6 -24.39 11.59 23.51
N VAL A 7 -25.46 10.81 23.68
CA VAL A 7 -25.38 9.34 23.80
C VAL A 7 -25.32 8.66 22.42
N THR A 8 -25.83 9.29 21.37
CA THR A 8 -25.76 8.77 19.99
C THR A 8 -24.49 9.17 19.24
N LEU A 9 -23.81 10.25 19.65
CA LEU A 9 -22.54 10.69 19.03
C LEU A 9 -21.32 9.89 19.50
N LEU A 10 -21.35 9.32 20.70
CA LEU A 10 -20.22 8.54 21.24
C LEU A 10 -19.97 7.20 20.51
N PRO A 11 -20.98 6.37 20.16
CA PRO A 11 -20.74 5.16 19.36
C PRO A 11 -20.39 5.47 17.90
N ALA A 12 -20.82 6.61 17.36
CA ALA A 12 -20.46 7.04 16.00
C ALA A 12 -18.97 7.38 15.86
N ILE A 13 -18.36 7.96 16.91
CA ILE A 13 -16.92 8.28 16.92
C ILE A 13 -16.08 7.01 17.05
N ILE A 14 -16.54 6.00 17.79
CA ILE A 14 -15.85 4.70 17.91
C ILE A 14 -15.94 3.88 16.60
N LEU A 15 -17.03 4.03 15.84
CA LEU A 15 -17.20 3.41 14.52
C LEU A 15 -16.36 4.09 13.42
N LEU A 16 -16.07 5.38 13.55
CA LEU A 16 -15.22 6.13 12.61
C LEU A 16 -13.71 5.90 12.81
N SER A 17 -13.31 5.36 13.96
CA SER A 17 -11.96 4.81 14.20
C SER A 17 -11.82 3.35 13.74
N GLY A 18 -12.57 2.94 12.71
CA GLY A 18 -12.59 1.58 12.18
C GLY A 18 -11.21 1.10 11.75
N CYS A 19 -10.52 0.40 12.65
CA CYS A 19 -9.37 -0.40 12.31
C CYS A 19 -9.86 -1.61 11.53
N SER A 20 -9.36 -1.82 10.31
CA SER A 20 -9.70 -3.01 9.53
C SER A 20 -9.36 -4.25 10.35
N SER A 21 -10.31 -5.19 10.41
CA SER A 21 -10.18 -6.39 11.24
C SER A 21 -10.62 -7.63 10.48
N GLN A 22 -9.89 -8.72 10.67
CA GLN A 22 -10.26 -10.02 10.10
C GLN A 22 -10.34 -11.08 11.21
N PRO A 23 -11.41 -11.89 11.26
CA PRO A 23 -11.45 -13.06 12.13
C PRO A 23 -10.50 -14.14 11.57
N ASN A 24 -9.58 -14.63 12.39
CA ASN A 24 -8.71 -15.74 12.03
C ASN A 24 -9.52 -17.06 12.05
N ILE A 25 -9.85 -17.60 10.87
CA ILE A 25 -10.52 -18.90 10.70
C ILE A 25 -9.66 -19.79 9.80
N SER A 26 -8.40 -20.04 10.16
CA SER A 26 -7.60 -21.11 9.50
C SER A 26 -6.39 -21.55 10.33
N GLN A 27 -6.60 -22.41 11.32
CA GLN A 27 -5.63 -23.45 11.76
C GLN A 27 -6.18 -24.43 12.83
N GLN A 28 -7.49 -24.69 12.85
CA GLN A 28 -8.08 -25.69 13.74
C GLN A 28 -8.81 -26.75 12.91
N ALA A 29 -8.01 -27.57 12.25
CA ALA A 29 -8.46 -28.85 11.71
C ALA A 29 -7.45 -29.92 12.12
N GLU A 30 -7.28 -30.13 13.43
CA GLU A 30 -6.99 -31.43 14.03
C GLU A 30 -7.00 -31.31 15.56
N LEU A 31 -7.82 -32.16 16.19
CA LEU A 31 -8.00 -32.45 17.62
C LEU A 31 -8.88 -31.46 18.44
N GLN A 32 -9.88 -32.04 19.10
CA GLN A 32 -11.09 -31.49 19.75
C GLN A 32 -10.83 -30.69 21.07
N PRO A 33 -11.87 -30.38 21.88
CA PRO A 33 -12.79 -29.25 21.79
C PRO A 33 -12.62 -28.27 22.99
N SER A 34 -12.87 -26.98 22.76
CA SER A 34 -13.51 -26.03 23.70
C SER A 34 -13.00 -24.60 23.46
N VAL A 35 -13.96 -23.72 23.16
CA VAL A 35 -13.86 -22.26 23.11
C VAL A 35 -12.83 -21.72 22.09
N SER A 36 -13.30 -21.58 20.84
CA SER A 36 -12.67 -20.74 19.83
C SER A 36 -12.52 -19.30 20.36
N LYS A 37 -11.32 -18.93 20.79
CA LYS A 37 -10.96 -17.53 21.00
C LYS A 37 -10.73 -16.92 19.63
N THR A 38 -11.78 -16.33 19.06
CA THR A 38 -11.65 -15.47 17.88
C THR A 38 -10.69 -14.32 18.22
N THR A 39 -9.45 -14.41 17.74
CA THR A 39 -8.48 -13.33 17.90
C THR A 39 -8.72 -12.32 16.79
N LEU A 40 -9.20 -11.13 17.15
CA LEU A 40 -9.39 -10.02 16.22
C LEU A 40 -8.01 -9.51 15.80
N HIS A 41 -7.61 -9.78 14.56
CA HIS A 41 -6.37 -9.22 14.03
C HIS A 41 -6.68 -7.85 13.42
N LEU A 42 -6.00 -6.81 13.89
CA LEU A 42 -6.18 -5.43 13.43
C LEU A 42 -5.10 -5.08 12.40
N GLN A 43 -5.46 -4.24 11.43
CA GLN A 43 -4.54 -3.68 10.47
C GLN A 43 -3.47 -2.83 11.17
N ARG A 44 -2.20 -3.10 10.85
CA ARG A 44 -1.06 -2.46 11.52
C ARG A 44 -0.77 -1.09 10.92
N ILE A 45 -0.87 -0.04 11.74
CA ILE A 45 -0.59 1.35 11.33
C ILE A 45 0.91 1.58 11.02
N SER A 46 1.79 0.81 11.67
CA SER A 46 3.25 0.97 11.59
C SER A 46 3.86 0.30 10.37
N THR A 47 4.98 0.84 9.88
CA THR A 47 5.84 0.16 8.90
C THR A 47 6.71 -0.94 9.53
N LEU A 48 6.72 -1.05 10.86
CA LEU A 48 7.50 -2.03 11.62
C LEU A 48 6.75 -3.37 11.78
N GLU A 49 7.49 -4.48 11.75
CA GLU A 49 6.95 -5.82 12.04
C GLU A 49 6.98 -6.19 13.54
N ASP A 50 7.98 -5.70 14.29
CA ASP A 50 8.14 -5.89 15.74
C ASP A 50 8.61 -4.57 16.40
N LYS A 51 9.06 -4.58 17.66
CA LYS A 51 9.51 -3.39 18.41
C LYS A 51 10.65 -2.61 17.73
N ASP A 52 11.40 -3.24 16.81
CA ASP A 52 12.52 -2.63 16.10
C ASP A 52 12.48 -2.81 14.58
N ALA A 53 12.88 -1.76 13.85
CA ALA A 53 13.05 -1.81 12.41
C ALA A 53 14.35 -2.54 12.04
N VAL A 54 14.22 -3.71 11.39
CA VAL A 54 15.36 -4.35 10.70
C VAL A 54 15.95 -3.34 9.70
N THR A 55 17.18 -2.92 9.95
CA THR A 55 17.88 -1.98 9.07
C THR A 55 18.61 -2.76 7.99
N ILE A 56 18.43 -2.36 6.74
CA ILE A 56 19.07 -3.00 5.59
C ILE A 56 19.90 -2.02 4.79
N THR A 57 20.85 -2.55 4.03
CA THR A 57 21.66 -1.79 3.06
C THR A 57 21.21 -2.09 1.63
N ALA A 58 21.69 -1.29 0.68
CA ALA A 58 21.43 -1.49 -0.75
C ALA A 58 21.81 -2.91 -1.24
N GLY A 59 22.84 -3.53 -0.65
CA GLY A 59 23.30 -4.87 -1.01
C GLY A 59 22.32 -6.00 -0.66
N GLN A 60 21.30 -5.72 0.17
CA GLN A 60 20.26 -6.68 0.53
C GLN A 60 19.00 -6.55 -0.34
N LEU A 61 18.94 -5.52 -1.19
CA LEU A 61 17.85 -5.32 -2.13
C LEU A 61 17.98 -6.27 -3.32
N GLN A 62 16.83 -6.71 -3.82
CA GLN A 62 16.72 -7.51 -5.04
C GLN A 62 15.88 -6.79 -6.07
N PRO A 63 16.21 -6.90 -7.37
CA PRO A 63 15.34 -6.38 -8.43
C PRO A 63 13.89 -6.83 -8.23
N GLY A 64 12.96 -5.88 -8.27
CA GLY A 64 11.56 -6.09 -7.95
C GLY A 64 11.18 -5.91 -6.48
N ASP A 65 12.11 -5.50 -5.60
CA ASP A 65 11.71 -5.00 -4.29
C ASP A 65 10.84 -3.74 -4.43
N ILE A 66 9.70 -3.74 -3.76
CA ILE A 66 8.76 -2.61 -3.67
C ILE A 66 9.24 -1.71 -2.54
N LEU A 67 9.62 -0.49 -2.88
CA LEU A 67 10.09 0.50 -1.93
C LEU A 67 8.92 1.45 -1.60
N LEU A 68 8.48 1.42 -0.34
CA LEU A 68 7.46 2.34 0.15
C LEU A 68 8.13 3.43 0.98
N SER A 69 7.80 4.68 0.70
CA SER A 69 8.44 5.83 1.34
C SER A 69 7.45 6.89 1.78
N SER A 70 7.89 7.74 2.71
CA SER A 70 7.22 8.99 3.04
C SER A 70 7.98 10.14 2.38
N SER A 71 7.47 10.70 1.29
CA SER A 71 8.10 11.83 0.61
C SER A 71 8.12 13.09 1.51
N THR A 72 9.08 14.00 1.29
CA THR A 72 9.20 15.25 2.05
C THR A 72 8.26 16.36 1.56
N GLY A 73 7.67 16.24 0.37
CA GLY A 73 6.81 17.30 -0.21
C GLY A 73 5.46 17.50 0.49
N VAL A 74 4.87 18.69 0.35
CA VAL A 74 3.57 19.09 0.95
C VAL A 74 2.39 18.18 0.57
N THR A 75 2.43 17.58 -0.62
CA THR A 75 1.45 16.57 -1.06
C THR A 75 1.56 15.26 -0.27
N SER A 76 2.75 14.92 0.23
CA SER A 76 2.97 13.76 1.09
C SER A 76 2.30 13.91 2.44
N LEU A 77 2.29 15.11 3.04
CA LEU A 77 1.63 15.32 4.33
C LEU A 77 0.12 15.05 4.23
N GLY A 78 -0.53 15.55 3.17
CA GLY A 78 -1.93 15.27 2.89
C GLY A 78 -2.20 13.77 2.73
N ILE A 79 -1.44 13.09 1.86
CA ILE A 79 -1.62 11.64 1.63
C ILE A 79 -1.42 10.83 2.92
N ARG A 80 -0.42 11.15 3.75
CA ARG A 80 -0.19 10.45 5.05
C ARG A 80 -1.31 10.70 6.06
N LEU A 81 -1.81 11.93 6.15
CA LEU A 81 -2.95 12.26 7.01
C LEU A 81 -4.21 11.52 6.56
N PHE A 82 -4.40 11.33 5.24
CA PHE A 82 -5.55 10.61 4.70
C PHE A 82 -5.41 9.08 4.76
N SER A 83 -4.21 8.53 4.53
CA SER A 83 -3.97 7.09 4.59
C SER A 83 -3.81 6.57 6.02
N MET A 84 -3.49 7.47 6.97
CA MET A 84 -3.10 7.14 8.34
C MET A 84 -1.93 6.15 8.45
N THR A 85 -1.09 6.05 7.41
CA THR A 85 0.10 5.19 7.44
C THR A 85 1.38 6.01 7.30
N GLY A 86 2.50 5.44 7.74
CA GLY A 86 3.82 6.06 7.60
C GLY A 86 4.34 6.14 6.15
N VAL A 87 3.54 5.78 5.14
CA VAL A 87 3.95 5.73 3.72
C VAL A 87 3.00 6.57 2.86
N SER A 88 3.55 7.28 1.89
CA SER A 88 2.80 8.11 0.94
C SER A 88 3.16 7.86 -0.52
N HIS A 89 4.21 7.07 -0.76
CA HIS A 89 4.80 6.88 -2.07
C HIS A 89 5.25 5.43 -2.23
N ALA A 90 5.24 4.97 -3.48
CA ALA A 90 5.63 3.62 -3.85
C ALA A 90 6.49 3.67 -5.11
N SER A 91 7.53 2.84 -5.12
CA SER A 91 8.48 2.72 -6.23
C SER A 91 9.01 1.29 -6.31
N VAL A 92 9.72 0.95 -7.38
CA VAL A 92 10.29 -0.39 -7.58
C VAL A 92 11.79 -0.30 -7.78
N TYR A 93 12.55 -1.11 -7.04
CA TYR A 93 13.99 -1.25 -7.24
C TYR A 93 14.25 -2.11 -8.48
N LEU A 94 15.04 -1.60 -9.42
CA LEU A 94 15.32 -2.30 -10.69
C LEU A 94 16.62 -3.11 -10.65
N GLY A 95 17.33 -3.11 -9.51
CA GLY A 95 18.72 -3.58 -9.43
C GLY A 95 19.72 -2.48 -9.76
N ASN A 96 21.00 -2.76 -9.49
CA ASN A 96 22.14 -1.89 -9.83
C ASN A 96 22.02 -0.46 -9.27
N GLY A 97 21.37 -0.28 -8.12
CA GLY A 97 21.21 1.05 -7.53
C GLY A 97 20.19 1.93 -8.24
N GLU A 98 19.31 1.39 -9.07
CA GLU A 98 18.28 2.16 -9.78
C GLU A 98 16.88 1.91 -9.21
N VAL A 99 16.08 2.97 -9.14
CA VAL A 99 14.70 2.97 -8.66
C VAL A 99 13.81 3.60 -9.71
N ALA A 100 12.73 2.92 -10.08
CA ALA A 100 11.69 3.47 -10.94
C ALA A 100 10.48 3.92 -10.13
N GLU A 101 10.00 5.12 -10.43
CA GLU A 101 8.89 5.74 -9.72
C GLU A 101 8.07 6.65 -10.64
N ALA A 102 6.80 6.87 -10.27
CA ALA A 102 5.97 7.91 -10.84
C ALA A 102 5.77 9.01 -9.79
N VAL A 103 6.31 10.20 -10.05
CA VAL A 103 6.22 11.40 -9.20
C VAL A 103 5.58 12.55 -9.98
N GLY A 104 5.42 13.72 -9.36
CA GLY A 104 4.77 14.87 -9.99
C GLY A 104 5.36 15.28 -11.35
N ASP A 105 6.66 15.06 -11.54
CA ASP A 105 7.39 15.34 -12.78
C ASP A 105 7.25 14.23 -13.85
N GLY A 106 6.58 13.14 -13.50
CA GLY A 106 6.33 11.99 -14.37
C GLY A 106 6.99 10.70 -13.90
N VAL A 107 7.00 9.71 -14.78
CA VAL A 107 7.72 8.44 -14.57
C VAL A 107 9.20 8.67 -14.81
N GLN A 108 10.02 8.33 -13.82
CA GLN A 108 11.47 8.48 -13.88
C GLN A 108 12.18 7.24 -13.33
N ILE A 109 13.44 7.08 -13.75
CA ILE A 109 14.38 6.12 -13.19
C ILE A 109 15.51 6.96 -12.60
N ILE A 110 15.69 6.88 -11.29
CA ILE A 110 16.68 7.65 -10.54
C ILE A 110 17.60 6.71 -9.75
N SER A 111 18.68 7.24 -9.19
CA SER A 111 19.51 6.45 -8.30
C SER A 111 18.79 6.16 -6.97
N LEU A 112 19.15 5.05 -6.33
CA LEU A 112 18.68 4.70 -4.99
C LEU A 112 19.08 5.77 -3.97
N GLU A 113 20.24 6.41 -4.16
CA GLU A 113 20.71 7.50 -3.31
C GLU A 113 19.81 8.74 -3.42
N ASP A 114 19.40 9.13 -4.64
CA ASP A 114 18.46 10.23 -4.85
C ASP A 114 17.09 9.89 -4.25
N ALA A 115 16.61 8.66 -4.44
CA ALA A 115 15.35 8.19 -3.85
C ALA A 115 15.38 8.23 -2.31
N LEU A 116 16.51 7.89 -1.70
CA LEU A 116 16.72 7.98 -0.24
C LEU A 116 16.84 9.43 0.24
N THR A 117 17.40 10.32 -0.58
CA THR A 117 17.52 11.75 -0.26
C THR A 117 16.15 12.42 -0.23
N HIS A 118 15.29 12.15 -1.22
CA HIS A 118 13.95 12.73 -1.34
C HIS A 118 12.88 12.05 -0.47
N SER A 119 13.26 11.09 0.38
CA SER A 119 12.35 10.39 1.28
C SER A 119 12.73 10.63 2.73
N ASN A 120 11.73 10.76 3.60
CA ASN A 120 11.95 10.81 5.04
C ASN A 120 12.09 9.40 5.66
N SER A 121 11.51 8.40 5.01
CA SER A 121 11.63 6.99 5.39
C SER A 121 11.52 6.12 4.14
N MET A 122 12.11 4.92 4.19
CA MET A 122 12.01 3.96 3.09
C MET A 122 12.05 2.54 3.64
N VAL A 123 10.96 1.79 3.43
CA VAL A 123 10.81 0.37 3.75
C VAL A 123 10.77 -0.44 2.45
N SER A 124 11.41 -1.60 2.46
CA SER A 124 11.43 -2.55 1.34
C SER A 124 10.52 -3.74 1.63
N LEU A 125 9.64 -4.04 0.68
CA LEU A 125 8.79 -5.23 0.64
C LEU A 125 9.13 -6.07 -0.61
N ARG A 126 9.15 -7.39 -0.48
CA ARG A 126 9.55 -8.31 -1.55
C ARG A 126 8.41 -9.25 -1.94
N LYS A 127 8.14 -9.33 -3.24
CA LYS A 127 7.34 -10.43 -3.80
C LYS A 127 8.23 -11.67 -3.93
N GLN A 128 7.97 -12.69 -3.13
CA GLN A 128 8.69 -13.96 -3.21
C GLN A 128 8.60 -14.59 -4.61
N LYS A 129 9.62 -15.37 -5.01
CA LYS A 129 9.67 -16.15 -6.26
C LYS A 129 9.58 -15.32 -7.55
N LEU A 130 10.05 -14.06 -7.54
CA LEU A 130 10.24 -13.30 -8.76
C LEU A 130 11.45 -13.87 -9.54
N THR A 131 11.27 -14.19 -10.82
CA THR A 131 12.37 -14.70 -11.66
C THR A 131 13.18 -13.56 -12.28
N ASP A 132 14.42 -13.82 -12.69
CA ASP A 132 15.27 -12.84 -13.38
C ASP A 132 14.61 -12.29 -14.66
N LEU A 133 13.86 -13.14 -15.38
CA LEU A 133 13.09 -12.71 -16.55
C LEU A 133 11.97 -11.73 -16.17
N GLN A 134 11.27 -11.97 -15.04
CA GLN A 134 10.23 -11.07 -14.56
C GLN A 134 10.83 -9.75 -14.06
N ALA A 135 11.96 -9.80 -13.37
CA ALA A 135 12.71 -8.60 -12.97
C ALA A 135 13.18 -7.78 -14.19
N ALA A 136 13.68 -8.44 -15.23
CA ALA A 136 14.04 -7.78 -16.49
C ALA A 136 12.81 -7.11 -17.15
N LYS A 137 11.64 -7.76 -17.11
CA LYS A 137 10.39 -7.16 -17.60
C LYS A 137 9.94 -5.94 -16.79
N LEU A 138 10.14 -5.91 -15.48
CA LEU A 138 9.89 -4.70 -14.66
C LEU A 138 10.74 -3.52 -15.15
N ARG A 139 12.02 -3.77 -15.45
CA ARG A 139 12.92 -2.77 -16.01
C ARG A 139 12.47 -2.31 -17.39
N ILE A 140 12.12 -3.23 -18.29
CA ILE A 140 11.60 -2.91 -19.63
C ILE A 140 10.33 -2.05 -19.53
N PHE A 141 9.39 -2.42 -18.67
CA PHE A 141 8.19 -1.61 -18.43
C PHE A 141 8.55 -0.20 -17.97
N SER A 142 9.46 -0.09 -17.00
CA SER A 142 9.88 1.19 -16.45
C SER A 142 10.51 2.10 -17.51
N GLN A 143 11.39 1.55 -18.34
CA GLN A 143 12.03 2.27 -19.46
C GLN A 143 11.00 2.69 -20.52
N ASN A 144 10.08 1.81 -20.90
CA ASN A 144 9.05 2.10 -21.90
C ASN A 144 8.04 3.18 -21.45
N ASN A 145 7.91 3.38 -20.14
CA ASN A 145 6.99 4.35 -19.57
C ASN A 145 7.71 5.61 -19.05
N GLN A 146 9.04 5.67 -19.11
CA GLN A 146 9.80 6.84 -18.67
C GLN A 146 9.35 8.11 -19.40
N GLY A 147 9.19 9.20 -18.66
CA GLY A 147 8.68 10.48 -19.17
C GLY A 147 7.16 10.57 -19.31
N LYS A 148 6.40 9.48 -19.10
CA LYS A 148 4.93 9.58 -19.04
C LYS A 148 4.49 10.44 -17.85
N LYS A 149 3.40 11.19 -18.05
CA LYS A 149 2.93 12.18 -17.08
C LYS A 149 2.34 11.54 -15.82
N TYR A 150 2.38 12.29 -14.73
CA TYR A 150 1.77 11.88 -13.48
C TYR A 150 0.23 11.94 -13.53
N ASN A 151 -0.43 10.94 -12.94
CA ASN A 151 -1.89 10.86 -12.89
C ASN A 151 -2.46 11.63 -11.68
N TYR A 152 -2.45 12.96 -11.76
CA TYR A 152 -3.00 13.83 -10.71
C TYR A 152 -4.50 13.61 -10.47
N LYS A 153 -5.27 13.33 -11.53
CA LYS A 153 -6.70 13.03 -11.42
C LYS A 153 -6.93 11.78 -10.57
N GLY A 154 -6.14 10.74 -10.80
CA GLY A 154 -6.17 9.51 -10.00
C GLY A 154 -5.89 9.78 -8.52
N ILE A 155 -4.92 10.63 -8.20
CA ILE A 155 -4.62 11.00 -6.80
C ILE A 155 -5.78 11.76 -6.12
N ILE A 156 -6.42 12.69 -6.82
CA ILE A 156 -7.55 13.46 -6.27
C ILE A 156 -8.73 12.54 -5.92
N ILE A 157 -8.95 11.48 -6.70
CA ILE A 157 -10.09 10.56 -6.53
C ILE A 157 -9.73 9.41 -5.56
N ILE A 158 -8.49 8.91 -5.58
CA ILE A 158 -8.08 7.79 -4.71
C ILE A 158 -8.05 8.19 -3.23
N ALA A 159 -7.77 9.45 -2.92
CA ALA A 159 -7.73 9.94 -1.55
C ALA A 159 -9.09 9.81 -0.84
N PRO A 160 -10.20 10.37 -1.34
CA PRO A 160 -11.52 10.17 -0.74
C PRO A 160 -11.95 8.70 -0.82
N TYR A 161 -11.64 7.97 -1.90
CA TYR A 161 -11.95 6.53 -2.00
C TYR A 161 -11.28 5.69 -0.90
N THR A 162 -10.01 5.98 -0.59
CA THR A 162 -9.26 5.28 0.46
C THR A 162 -9.91 5.45 1.84
N LEU A 163 -10.52 6.61 2.08
CA LEU A 163 -11.25 6.89 3.32
C LEU A 163 -12.63 6.24 3.33
N THR A 164 -13.42 6.43 2.27
CA THR A 164 -14.80 5.93 2.20
C THR A 164 -14.86 4.41 2.24
N ARG A 165 -13.94 3.72 1.58
CA ARG A 165 -13.92 2.25 1.54
C ARG A 165 -13.62 1.59 2.87
N ARG A 166 -13.11 2.30 3.88
CA ARG A 166 -12.92 1.75 5.24
C ARG A 166 -14.24 1.29 5.86
N VAL A 167 -15.38 1.82 5.40
CA VAL A 167 -16.69 1.29 5.78
C VAL A 167 -16.82 -0.21 5.44
N CYS A 168 -16.19 -0.66 4.36
CA CYS A 168 -16.17 -2.06 3.95
C CYS A 168 -15.25 -2.94 4.81
N ASP A 169 -14.39 -2.33 5.62
CA ASP A 169 -13.51 -3.00 6.57
C ASP A 169 -14.14 -3.17 7.96
N LEU A 170 -15.34 -2.62 8.16
CA LEU A 170 -16.10 -2.81 9.39
C LEU A 170 -16.53 -4.27 9.55
N PRO A 171 -16.66 -4.78 10.79
CA PRO A 171 -17.12 -6.14 11.08
C PRO A 171 -18.61 -6.35 10.77
N LEU A 172 -19.17 -5.57 9.84
CA LEU A 172 -20.47 -5.77 9.21
C LEU A 172 -20.32 -6.48 7.87
N PHE A 173 -19.17 -6.34 7.21
CA PHE A 173 -18.89 -6.89 5.89
C PHE A 173 -17.80 -7.97 5.99
N PHE A 174 -18.19 -9.24 5.87
CA PHE A 174 -17.26 -10.38 5.94
C PHE A 174 -17.12 -11.09 4.60
N GLY A 175 -15.95 -11.70 4.37
CA GLY A 175 -15.67 -12.53 3.19
C GLY A 175 -16.06 -11.83 1.88
N LYS A 176 -16.99 -12.45 1.13
CA LYS A 176 -17.50 -11.92 -0.14
C LYS A 176 -18.22 -10.57 0.00
N GLY A 177 -18.87 -10.31 1.14
CA GLY A 177 -19.56 -9.04 1.39
C GLY A 177 -18.60 -7.85 1.41
N ARG A 178 -17.40 -8.04 1.98
CA ARG A 178 -16.33 -7.04 1.96
C ARG A 178 -15.84 -6.75 0.55
N SER A 179 -15.51 -7.79 -0.22
CA SER A 179 -15.05 -7.61 -1.60
C SER A 179 -16.11 -6.94 -2.47
N THR A 180 -17.40 -7.28 -2.31
CA THR A 180 -18.49 -6.63 -3.04
C THR A 180 -18.60 -5.16 -2.66
N CYS A 181 -18.54 -4.82 -1.37
CA CYS A 181 -18.57 -3.42 -0.91
C CYS A 181 -17.42 -2.60 -1.52
N ILE A 182 -16.19 -3.13 -1.46
CA ILE A 182 -14.99 -2.48 -2.01
C ILE A 182 -15.14 -2.28 -3.52
N ASN A 183 -15.53 -3.33 -4.25
CA ASN A 183 -15.69 -3.29 -5.70
C ASN A 183 -16.77 -2.29 -6.11
N THR A 184 -17.93 -2.29 -5.44
CA THR A 184 -19.02 -1.35 -5.76
C THR A 184 -18.58 0.10 -5.53
N LEU A 185 -17.94 0.40 -4.41
CA LEU A 185 -17.42 1.76 -4.16
C LEU A 185 -16.35 2.15 -5.18
N ALA A 186 -15.48 1.21 -5.57
CA ALA A 186 -14.43 1.46 -6.54
C ALA A 186 -15.01 1.76 -7.93
N THR A 187 -15.97 0.94 -8.39
CA THR A 187 -16.66 1.16 -9.67
C THR A 187 -17.36 2.51 -9.71
N VAL A 188 -18.02 2.91 -8.61
CA VAL A 188 -18.76 4.18 -8.55
C VAL A 188 -17.83 5.39 -8.47
N GLN A 189 -16.75 5.31 -7.69
CA GLN A 189 -15.90 6.48 -7.40
C GLN A 189 -14.70 6.60 -8.35
N MET A 190 -14.08 5.49 -8.71
CA MET A 190 -12.84 5.44 -9.51
C MET A 190 -13.11 5.11 -10.99
N GLY A 191 -14.18 4.37 -11.27
CA GLY A 191 -14.45 3.83 -12.60
C GLY A 191 -13.46 2.76 -13.03
N ASP A 192 -13.52 2.39 -14.31
CA ASP A 192 -12.61 1.44 -14.93
C ASP A 192 -11.33 2.09 -15.43
N ALA A 193 -10.24 1.32 -15.46
CA ALA A 193 -9.00 1.79 -16.07
C ALA A 193 -9.16 1.83 -17.59
N PRO A 194 -8.66 2.89 -18.26
CA PRO A 194 -8.63 2.90 -19.72
C PRO A 194 -7.73 1.77 -20.22
N GLU A 195 -8.10 1.17 -21.37
CA GLU A 195 -7.34 0.08 -21.99
C GLU A 195 -5.86 0.45 -22.24
N THR A 196 -5.59 1.73 -22.51
CA THR A 196 -4.24 2.27 -22.69
C THR A 196 -3.93 3.29 -21.61
N GLN A 197 -2.96 2.96 -20.74
CA GLN A 197 -2.53 3.87 -19.69
C GLN A 197 -1.45 4.84 -20.19
N THR A 198 -1.79 6.12 -20.20
CA THR A 198 -0.93 7.23 -20.63
C THR A 198 -0.34 8.01 -19.45
N THR A 199 -0.86 7.79 -18.24
CA THR A 199 -0.41 8.46 -17.01
C THR A 199 -0.43 7.51 -15.83
N PHE A 200 0.45 7.73 -14.87
CA PHE A 200 0.55 6.90 -13.67
C PHE A 200 0.69 7.73 -12.40
N PHE A 201 0.06 7.29 -11.31
CA PHE A 201 0.52 7.64 -9.96
C PHE A 201 1.38 6.52 -9.38
N CYS A 202 2.02 6.77 -8.23
CA CYS A 202 3.11 5.94 -7.72
C CYS A 202 2.75 4.45 -7.51
N SER A 203 1.70 4.14 -6.76
CA SER A 203 1.27 2.75 -6.54
C SER A 203 0.64 2.11 -7.78
N GLN A 204 -0.06 2.87 -8.61
CA GLN A 204 -0.57 2.40 -9.91
C GLN A 204 0.60 1.93 -10.80
N PHE A 205 1.66 2.74 -10.90
CA PHE A 205 2.86 2.40 -11.69
C PHE A 205 3.48 1.08 -11.22
N VAL A 206 3.63 0.90 -9.90
CA VAL A 206 4.18 -0.33 -9.32
C VAL A 206 3.31 -1.53 -9.69
N ILE A 207 2.00 -1.47 -9.46
CA ILE A 207 1.09 -2.59 -9.78
C ILE A 207 1.14 -2.94 -11.28
N GLU A 208 1.11 -1.93 -12.16
CA GLU A 208 1.15 -2.16 -13.61
C GLU A 208 2.49 -2.74 -14.08
N ALA A 209 3.61 -2.37 -13.45
CA ALA A 209 4.91 -2.97 -13.74
C ALA A 209 4.87 -4.48 -13.43
N PHE A 210 4.32 -4.88 -12.28
CA PHE A 210 4.18 -6.30 -11.91
C PHE A 210 3.20 -7.06 -12.81
N ASN A 211 2.12 -6.41 -13.24
CA ASN A 211 1.18 -6.98 -14.22
C ASN A 211 1.89 -7.25 -15.54
N PHE A 212 2.64 -6.27 -16.06
CA PHE A 212 3.43 -6.42 -17.29
C PHE A 212 4.50 -7.51 -17.17
N ALA A 213 5.14 -7.63 -16.00
CA ALA A 213 6.12 -8.67 -15.73
C ALA A 213 5.51 -10.09 -15.70
N GLY A 214 4.18 -10.22 -15.66
CA GLY A 214 3.51 -11.51 -15.49
C GLY A 214 3.66 -12.07 -14.07
N SER A 215 3.79 -11.19 -13.08
CA SER A 215 3.94 -11.53 -11.66
C SER A 215 3.10 -10.58 -10.80
N PRO A 216 1.76 -10.54 -11.00
CA PRO A 216 0.88 -9.56 -10.35
C PRO A 216 0.99 -9.63 -8.82
N VAL A 217 0.95 -8.45 -8.18
CA VAL A 217 0.91 -8.34 -6.70
C VAL A 217 -0.50 -8.61 -6.18
N THR A 218 -1.52 -8.17 -6.91
CA THR A 218 -2.94 -8.38 -6.63
C THR A 218 -3.72 -8.52 -7.93
N ALA A 219 -4.91 -9.12 -7.88
CA ALA A 219 -5.85 -9.15 -9.01
C ALA A 219 -6.73 -7.88 -9.10
N SER A 220 -6.64 -6.99 -8.12
CA SER A 220 -7.39 -5.73 -8.10
C SER A 220 -6.86 -4.72 -9.12
N ASN A 221 -7.73 -3.84 -9.60
CA ASN A 221 -7.36 -2.79 -10.53
C ASN A 221 -6.32 -1.85 -9.91
N ALA A 222 -5.23 -1.57 -10.65
CA ALA A 222 -4.12 -0.73 -10.20
C ALA A 222 -4.58 0.68 -9.76
N LEU A 223 -5.65 1.21 -10.35
CA LEU A 223 -6.22 2.51 -9.98
C LEU A 223 -6.79 2.54 -8.56
N TRP A 224 -7.10 1.39 -7.96
CA TRP A 224 -7.75 1.32 -6.65
C TRP A 224 -6.75 1.15 -5.49
N ILE A 225 -5.46 0.95 -5.82
CA ILE A 225 -4.43 0.58 -4.85
C ILE A 225 -3.61 1.81 -4.47
N SER A 226 -3.61 2.14 -3.17
CA SER A 226 -2.76 3.17 -2.58
C SER A 226 -1.41 2.60 -2.10
N PRO A 227 -0.40 3.43 -1.81
CA PRO A 227 0.83 2.96 -1.16
C PRO A 227 0.59 2.30 0.20
N ALA A 228 -0.45 2.73 0.93
CA ALA A 228 -0.85 2.10 2.18
C ALA A 228 -1.38 0.68 1.96
N ASP A 229 -2.14 0.44 0.90
CA ASP A 229 -2.62 -0.90 0.57
C ASP A 229 -1.46 -1.87 0.33
N LEU A 230 -0.44 -1.43 -0.41
CA LEU A 230 0.78 -2.21 -0.61
C LEU A 230 1.47 -2.54 0.71
N LEU A 231 1.51 -1.61 1.66
CA LEU A 231 2.08 -1.85 2.99
C LEU A 231 1.33 -2.98 3.73
N HIS A 232 0.00 -2.98 3.64
CA HIS A 232 -0.84 -3.94 4.34
C HIS A 232 -0.97 -5.29 3.63
N MET A 233 -0.45 -5.42 2.42
CA MET A 233 -0.32 -6.71 1.71
C MET A 233 0.83 -7.58 2.24
N ARG A 234 1.60 -7.09 3.23
CA ARG A 234 2.70 -7.85 3.84
C ARG A 234 2.23 -9.04 4.67
N GLU A 235 3.15 -9.96 4.91
CA GLU A 235 2.95 -11.11 5.78
C GLU A 235 2.47 -10.70 7.19
N GLY A 236 1.43 -11.36 7.69
CA GLY A 236 0.88 -11.12 9.03
C GLY A 236 0.16 -9.78 9.23
N ASP A 237 -0.19 -9.05 8.16
CA ASP A 237 -1.05 -7.86 8.23
C ASP A 237 -2.43 -8.10 7.60
N VAL A 238 -3.36 -7.17 7.82
CA VAL A 238 -4.73 -7.22 7.31
C VAL A 238 -4.85 -6.29 6.11
N SER A 239 -4.95 -6.86 4.92
CA SER A 239 -5.09 -6.09 3.68
C SER A 239 -6.55 -5.86 3.28
N SER A 240 -6.88 -4.65 2.81
CA SER A 240 -8.15 -4.31 2.14
C SER A 240 -8.31 -5.05 0.81
N PHE A 241 -7.21 -5.25 0.07
CA PHE A 241 -7.20 -6.01 -1.18
C PHE A 241 -6.38 -7.28 -1.05
N THR A 242 -6.92 -8.39 -1.54
CA THR A 242 -6.22 -9.68 -1.45
C THR A 242 -4.97 -9.67 -2.33
N PRO A 243 -3.77 -9.83 -1.77
CA PRO A 243 -2.58 -10.03 -2.58
C PRO A 243 -2.58 -11.44 -3.17
N VAL A 244 -1.96 -11.64 -4.35
CA VAL A 244 -1.76 -12.97 -4.95
C VAL A 244 -0.92 -13.85 -4.02
N GLN A 245 0.04 -13.22 -3.35
CA GLN A 245 0.86 -13.80 -2.29
C GLN A 245 1.23 -12.67 -1.32
N PRO A 246 1.32 -12.93 -0.01
CA PRO A 246 1.82 -11.95 0.95
C PRO A 246 3.20 -11.41 0.53
N LEU A 247 3.41 -10.11 0.76
CA LEU A 247 4.71 -9.47 0.56
C LEU A 247 5.60 -9.72 1.78
N GLN A 248 6.83 -10.16 1.54
CA GLN A 248 7.80 -10.35 2.60
C GLN A 248 8.39 -8.99 3.00
N TYR A 249 8.42 -8.67 4.28
CA TYR A 249 9.16 -7.52 4.77
C TYR A 249 10.66 -7.78 4.72
N VAL A 250 11.41 -6.91 4.05
CA VAL A 250 12.87 -7.02 3.94
C VAL A 250 13.55 -6.17 5.01
N GLY A 251 13.05 -4.96 5.25
CA GLY A 251 13.58 -4.01 6.23
C GLY A 251 13.53 -2.56 5.77
N HIS A 252 14.12 -1.67 6.56
CA HIS A 252 14.20 -0.23 6.28
C HIS A 252 15.59 0.16 5.79
N LEU A 253 15.63 0.84 4.65
CA LEU A 253 16.83 1.53 4.15
C LEU A 253 17.00 2.88 4.85
N LYS A 254 15.90 3.50 5.25
CA LYS A 254 15.88 4.76 5.99
C LYS A 254 14.76 4.74 7.04
N LYS A 255 15.14 4.92 8.30
CA LYS A 255 14.17 5.06 9.40
C LYS A 255 13.54 6.44 9.34
N TRP A 256 12.27 6.50 9.73
CA TRP A 256 11.53 7.75 9.80
C TRP A 256 12.18 8.73 10.78
N ASN A 257 12.34 9.97 10.36
CA ASN A 257 12.90 11.03 11.17
C ASN A 257 11.89 12.19 11.27
N LEU A 258 11.51 12.57 12.50
CA LEU A 258 10.56 13.65 12.75
C LEU A 258 11.06 15.00 12.22
N TYR A 259 12.36 15.28 12.33
CA TYR A 259 12.96 16.54 11.86
C TYR A 259 12.78 16.71 10.36
N ASN A 260 13.17 15.68 9.59
CA ASN A 260 13.02 15.66 8.13
C ASN A 260 11.55 15.62 7.68
N ALA A 261 10.62 15.19 8.54
CA ALA A 261 9.18 15.20 8.23
C ALA A 261 8.57 16.61 8.26
N VAL A 262 9.17 17.51 9.04
CA VAL A 262 8.62 18.83 9.38
C VAL A 262 9.41 19.97 8.73
N PHE A 263 10.72 19.79 8.53
CA PHE A 263 11.64 20.85 8.09
C PHE A 263 12.46 20.50 6.83
N GLY A 264 12.24 19.33 6.23
CA GLY A 264 12.99 18.83 5.07
C GLY A 264 12.23 18.92 3.75
#